data_AF-A0A972ZBS8-F1
#
_entry.id   AF-A0A972ZBS8-F1
#
_cell.length_a   1.000
_cell.length_b   1.000
_cell.length_c   1.000
_cell.angle_alpha   90.00
_cell.angle_beta   90.00
_cell.angle_gamma   90.00
#
_symmetry.space_group_name_H-M   'P 1'
#
loop_
_entity.id
_entity.type
_entity.pdbx_description
1 polymer ?
#
loop_
_entity_poly.entity_id
_entity_poly.type
_entity_poly.pdbx_seq_one_letter_code
_entity_poly.pdbx_strand_id
1 'polypeptide(L)' 'MGNERAVDGPVVVGVDGSEASEQALIWASEYADRVGSELVVVLARSHHVSVPSVASVPVWPWP' A
#
# COMPACT_ATOMS: atom_id res chain seq x y z
N MET A 1 -14.65 31.74 7.21
CA MET A 1 -14.05 30.94 6.12
C MET A 1 -13.04 30.02 6.79
N GLY A 2 -13.38 28.77 7.07
CA GLY A 2 -12.54 27.90 7.87
C GLY A 2 -12.60 26.46 7.37
N ASN A 3 -11.42 25.84 7.33
CA ASN A 3 -11.19 24.41 7.19
C ASN A 3 -11.35 23.80 5.79
N GLU A 4 -10.53 24.24 4.84
CA GLU A 4 -9.90 23.27 3.93
C GLU A 4 -8.86 22.55 4.78
N ARG A 5 -9.12 21.27 5.14
CA ARG A 5 -8.24 20.52 6.05
C ARG A 5 -6.80 20.65 5.56
N ALA A 6 -5.94 21.30 6.35
CA ALA A 6 -4.52 21.01 6.29
C ALA A 6 -4.43 19.48 6.38
N VAL A 7 -3.86 18.85 5.36
CA VAL A 7 -3.79 17.39 5.31
C VAL A 7 -2.70 17.01 6.30
N ASP A 8 -3.07 16.91 7.58
CA ASP A 8 -2.20 16.48 8.65
C ASP A 8 -1.95 14.97 8.44
N GLY A 9 -0.80 14.63 7.85
CA GLY A 9 -0.43 13.24 7.62
C GLY A 9 0.80 13.07 6.73
N PRO A 10 1.38 11.86 6.72
CA PRO A 10 2.52 11.54 5.89
C PRO A 10 2.17 11.57 4.40
N VAL A 11 3.16 11.91 3.58
CA VAL A 11 3.10 11.68 2.14
C VAL A 11 3.35 10.20 1.90
N VAL A 12 2.40 9.51 1.25
CA VAL A 12 2.53 8.08 0.94
C VAL A 12 2.78 7.90 -0.54
N VAL A 13 3.78 7.11 -0.91
CA VAL A 13 4.09 6.75 -2.30
C VAL A 13 4.19 5.23 -2.46
N GLY A 14 3.50 4.70 -3.47
CA GLY A 14 3.61 3.30 -3.85
C GLY A 14 4.77 3.08 -4.81
N VAL A 15 5.56 2.02 -4.56
CA VAL A 15 6.62 1.56 -5.47
C VAL A 15 6.33 0.15 -5.94
N ASP A 16 6.53 -0.12 -7.23
CA ASP A 16 6.37 -1.45 -7.82
C ASP A 16 7.60 -1.91 -8.63
N GLY A 17 8.65 -1.07 -8.69
CA GLY A 17 9.89 -1.32 -9.43
C GLY A 17 9.84 -0.85 -10.89
N SER A 18 8.74 -0.23 -11.33
CA SER A 18 8.66 0.44 -12.63
C SER A 18 9.35 1.80 -12.60
N GLU A 19 9.81 2.27 -13.77
CA GLU A 19 10.34 3.63 -13.97
C GLU A 19 9.31 4.70 -13.53
N ALA A 20 8.02 4.46 -13.79
CA ALA A 20 6.96 5.36 -13.36
C ALA A 20 6.90 5.49 -11.82
N SER A 21 7.11 4.39 -11.09
CA SER A 21 7.15 4.41 -9.64
C SER A 21 8.40 5.08 -9.08
N GLU A 22 9.53 5.02 -9.79
CA GLU A 22 10.74 5.77 -9.44
C GLU A 22 10.52 7.29 -9.58
N GLN A 23 9.88 7.72 -10.67
CA GLN A 23 9.53 9.13 -10.86
C GLN A 23 8.54 9.62 -9.79
N ALA A 24 7.58 8.78 -9.42
CA ALA A 24 6.65 9.08 -8.33
C ALA A 24 7.38 9.23 -6.98
N LEU A 25 8.37 8.39 -6.70
CA LEU A 25 9.19 8.46 -5.48
C LEU A 25 9.98 9.77 -5.40
N ILE A 26 10.61 10.20 -6.51
CA ILE A 26 11.35 11.46 -6.57
C ILE A 26 10.42 12.63 -6.26
N TRP A 27 9.27 12.71 -6.95
CA TRP A 27 8.30 13.77 -6.72
C TRP A 27 7.77 13.79 -5.29
N ALA A 28 7.43 12.62 -4.74
CA ALA A 28 6.90 12.51 -3.38
C ALA A 28 7.92 12.95 -2.33
N SER A 29 9.20 12.65 -2.54
CA SER A 29 10.28 13.12 -1.67
C SER A 29 10.40 14.64 -1.67
N GLU A 30 10.42 15.27 -2.84
CA GLU A 30 10.47 16.73 -2.96
C GLU A 30 9.21 17.41 -2.40
N TYR A 31 8.07 16.74 -2.50
CA TYR A 31 6.82 17.25 -1.93
C TYR A 31 6.83 17.17 -0.41
N ALA A 32 7.22 16.02 0.16
CA ALA A 32 7.32 15.80 1.60
C ALA A 32 8.27 16.80 2.28
N ASP A 33 9.43 17.06 1.69
CA ASP A 33 10.39 18.07 2.17
C ASP A 33 9.77 19.48 2.17
N ARG A 34 9.12 19.86 1.08
CA ARG A 34 8.50 21.18 0.92
C ARG A 34 7.36 21.45 1.91
N VAL A 35 6.63 20.41 2.30
CA VAL A 35 5.51 20.52 3.24
C VAL A 35 5.90 20.15 4.67
N GLY A 36 7.16 19.77 4.92
CA GLY A 36 7.65 19.38 6.23
C GLY A 36 6.97 18.15 6.81
N SER A 37 6.60 17.18 5.96
CA SER A 37 5.91 15.95 6.36
C SER A 37 6.78 14.70 6.18
N GLU A 38 6.45 13.65 6.91
CA GLU A 38 7.08 12.33 6.78
C GLU A 38 6.77 11.70 5.41
N LEU A 39 7.74 11.05 4.79
CA LEU A 39 7.56 10.25 3.57
C LEU A 39 7.47 8.76 3.93
N VAL A 40 6.38 8.11 3.51
CA VAL A 40 6.17 6.66 3.67
C VAL A 40 6.17 5.99 2.29
N VAL A 41 7.09 5.06 2.09
CA VAL A 41 7.23 4.29 0.84
C VAL A 41 6.62 2.89 1.02
N VAL A 42 5.72 2.49 0.14
CA VAL A 42 4.98 1.23 0.23
C VAL A 42 5.22 0.36 -1.01
N LEU A 43 5.73 -0.85 -0.81
CA LEU A 43 5.80 -1.89 -1.84
C LEU A 43 4.74 -2.96 -1.53
N ALA A 44 3.76 -3.13 -2.42
CA ALA A 44 2.76 -4.20 -2.31
C ALA A 44 2.99 -5.25 -3.40
N ARG A 45 3.32 -6.47 -2.99
CA ARG A 45 3.46 -7.62 -3.90
C ARG A 45 2.50 -8.73 -3.52
N SER A 46 1.78 -9.25 -4.50
CA SER A 46 0.98 -10.46 -4.30
C SER A 46 1.91 -11.67 -4.27
N HIS A 47 1.90 -12.38 -3.16
CA HIS A 47 2.52 -13.70 -3.09
C HIS A 47 1.44 -14.74 -3.37
N HIS A 48 1.64 -15.53 -4.42
CA HIS A 48 0.77 -16.67 -4.65
C HIS A 48 1.03 -17.71 -3.56
N VAL A 49 0.11 -17.83 -2.61
CA VAL A 49 0.10 -18.94 -1.67
C VAL A 49 -0.78 -20.04 -2.25
N SER A 50 -0.18 -21.19 -2.54
CA SER A 50 -0.94 -22.38 -2.87
C SER A 50 -1.67 -22.82 -1.60
N VAL A 51 -2.96 -22.52 -1.50
CA VAL A 51 -3.79 -23.22 -0.52
C VAL A 51 -3.86 -24.67 -0.98
N PRO A 52 -3.45 -25.66 -0.17
CA PRO A 52 -3.76 -27.04 -0.50
C PRO A 52 -5.28 -27.10 -0.62
N SER A 53 -5.78 -27.65 -1.73
CA SER A 53 -7.18 -28.00 -1.84
C SER A 53 -7.48 -28.88 -0.63
N VAL A 54 -8.16 -28.32 0.38
CA VAL A 54 -8.80 -29.14 1.38
C VAL A 54 -9.85 -29.85 0.55
N ALA A 55 -9.54 -31.09 0.14
CA ALA A 55 -10.51 -31.97 -0.47
C ALA A 55 -11.77 -31.79 0.35
N SER A 56 -12.86 -31.34 -0.28
CA SER A 56 -14.10 -30.96 0.38
C SER A 56 -14.51 -32.12 1.28
N VAL A 57 -14.09 -32.11 2.55
CA VAL A 57 -14.46 -33.15 3.48
C VAL A 57 -15.91 -32.84 3.76
N PRO A 58 -16.87 -33.67 3.34
CA PRO A 58 -18.26 -33.43 3.68
C PRO A 58 -18.34 -33.48 5.21
N VAL A 59 -18.57 -32.32 5.84
CA VAL A 59 -18.93 -32.22 7.25
C VAL A 59 -20.41 -32.56 7.40
N TRP A 60 -20.82 -33.76 6.98
CA TRP A 60 -22.17 -34.24 7.23
C TRP A 60 -22.31 -35.76 7.08
N PRO A 61 -23.00 -36.44 8.01
CA PRO A 61 -23.16 -36.12 9.43
C PRO A 61 -22.28 -37.02 10.31
N TRP A 62 -21.64 -36.41 11.30
CA TRP A 62 -21.04 -37.13 12.44
C TRP A 62 -22.16 -37.68 13.37
N PRO A 63 -21.85 -38.72 14.19
CA PRO A 63 -22.81 -39.60 14.87
C PRO A 63 -23.66 -38.94 15.97
#